data_AF-A0A975Z9R4-F1
#
_entry.id   AF-A0A975Z9R4-F1
#
_cell.length_a   1.000
_cell.length_b   1.000
_cell.length_c   1.000
_cell.angle_alpha   90.00
_cell.angle_beta   90.00
_cell.angle_gamma   90.00
#
_symmetry.space_group_name_H-M   'P 1'
#
loop_
_entity.id
_entity.type
_entity.pdbx_description
1 polymer ?
#
loop_
_entity_poly.entity_id
_entity_poly.type
_entity_poly.pdbx_seq_one_letter_code
_entity_poly.pdbx_strand_id
1 'polypeptide(L)'
;MKNSRILLVEDNPDHQELTLMTLAENNVLNEVVVASDGIEALEYMFGTGRHAGRDARDVPALVLLDLKLPKLGGIEVLRQIRDDERTRHVPVVILTSSSEEEDIVASLENGANSYVRKPVDFGRFVEQVQRLQVYWLLVHEPPGGRK
;
A
#
# COMPACT_ATOMS: atom_id res chain seq x y z
N MET A 1 -10.17 14.94 -10.75
CA MET A 1 -8.98 14.43 -10.05
C MET A 1 -8.92 12.94 -10.34
N LYS A 2 -7.78 12.38 -10.76
CA LYS A 2 -7.66 10.93 -10.96
C LYS A 2 -7.84 10.27 -9.60
N ASN A 3 -8.93 9.53 -9.38
CA ASN A 3 -9.10 8.73 -8.16
C ASN A 3 -7.93 7.74 -8.07
N SER A 4 -6.99 8.05 -7.19
CA SER A 4 -5.76 7.30 -7.02
C SER A 4 -6.06 6.13 -6.08
N ARG A 5 -6.13 4.90 -6.58
CA ARG A 5 -6.56 3.75 -5.76
C ARG A 5 -5.49 3.34 -4.75
N ILE A 6 -5.92 2.81 -3.60
CA ILE A 6 -5.07 2.09 -2.66
C ILE A 6 -5.34 0.60 -2.84
N LEU A 7 -4.31 -0.23 -2.94
CA LEU A 7 -4.44 -1.68 -2.87
C LEU A 7 -4.12 -2.12 -1.44
N LEU A 8 -5.06 -2.74 -0.75
CA LEU A 8 -4.86 -3.42 0.53
C LEU A 8 -4.73 -4.92 0.29
N VAL A 9 -3.62 -5.51 0.73
CA VAL A 9 -3.37 -6.95 0.65
C VAL A 9 -3.29 -7.51 2.07
N GLU A 10 -4.33 -8.23 2.46
CA GLU A 10 -4.54 -8.74 3.82
C GLU A 10 -5.52 -9.92 3.71
N ASP A 11 -5.22 -11.06 4.33
CA ASP A 11 -6.07 -12.25 4.27
C ASP A 11 -7.07 -12.34 5.44
N ASN A 12 -6.77 -11.69 6.57
CA ASN A 12 -7.62 -11.69 7.74
C ASN A 12 -8.76 -10.64 7.62
N PRO A 13 -10.04 -11.05 7.62
CA PRO A 13 -11.16 -10.14 7.43
C PRO A 13 -11.30 -9.09 8.54
N ASP A 14 -10.98 -9.43 9.80
CA ASP A 14 -11.04 -8.49 10.92
C ASP A 14 -9.97 -7.40 10.77
N HIS A 15 -8.77 -7.77 10.29
CA HIS A 15 -7.71 -6.81 10.00
C HIS A 15 -8.03 -5.94 8.77
N GLN A 16 -8.67 -6.49 7.74
CA GLN A 16 -9.16 -5.71 6.60
C GLN A 16 -10.12 -4.64 7.09
N GLU A 17 -11.14 -5.03 7.87
CA GLU A 17 -12.14 -4.11 8.42
C GLU A 17 -11.49 -3.01 9.26
N LEU A 18 -10.59 -3.36 10.20
CA LEU A 18 -9.90 -2.39 11.03
C LEU A 18 -9.06 -1.40 10.21
N THR A 19 -8.38 -1.89 9.17
CA THR A 19 -7.58 -1.04 8.26
C THR A 19 -8.48 -0.08 7.49
N LEU A 20 -9.59 -0.57 6.95
CA LEU A 20 -10.57 0.25 6.23
C LEU A 20 -11.23 1.30 7.13
N MET A 21 -11.61 0.92 8.35
CA MET A 21 -12.13 1.86 9.35
C MET A 21 -11.11 2.96 9.67
N THR A 22 -9.85 2.58 9.92
CA THR A 22 -8.79 3.55 10.22
C THR A 22 -8.58 4.54 9.05
N LEU A 23 -8.58 4.06 7.81
CA LEU A 23 -8.48 4.91 6.63
C LEU A 23 -9.68 5.87 6.53
N ALA A 24 -10.90 5.39 6.79
CA ALA A 24 -12.12 6.19 6.75
C ALA A 24 -12.16 7.27 7.85
N GLU A 25 -11.82 6.92 9.09
CA GLU A 25 -11.74 7.85 10.23
C GLU A 25 -10.75 8.99 9.98
N ASN A 26 -9.67 8.67 9.27
CA ASN A 26 -8.67 9.63 8.84
C ASN A 26 -8.99 10.18 7.44
N ASN A 27 -10.25 10.32 7.02
CA ASN A 27 -10.65 11.02 5.78
C ASN A 27 -9.87 10.64 4.51
N VAL A 28 -9.41 9.40 4.38
CA VAL A 28 -8.78 8.92 3.15
C VAL A 28 -9.87 8.67 2.11
N LEU A 29 -9.99 9.57 1.13
CA LEU A 29 -11.05 9.56 0.12
C LEU A 29 -10.76 8.64 -1.07
N ASN A 30 -9.59 8.00 -1.08
CA ASN A 30 -9.15 7.10 -2.13
C ASN A 30 -9.98 5.81 -2.12
N GLU A 31 -10.32 5.31 -3.31
CA GLU A 31 -10.91 3.97 -3.46
C GLU A 31 -9.90 2.93 -2.95
N VAL A 32 -10.33 2.05 -2.03
CA VAL A 32 -9.52 0.93 -1.54
C VAL A 32 -9.99 -0.34 -2.22
N VAL A 33 -9.07 -1.01 -2.94
CA VAL A 33 -9.27 -2.35 -3.48
C VAL A 33 -8.61 -3.34 -2.54
N VAL A 34 -9.30 -4.43 -2.23
CA VAL A 34 -8.80 -5.47 -1.33
C VAL A 34 -8.42 -6.72 -2.11
N ALA A 35 -7.26 -7.29 -1.80
CA ALA A 35 -6.81 -8.59 -2.25
C ALA A 35 -6.57 -9.48 -1.01
N SER A 36 -7.18 -10.67 -0.98
CA SER A 36 -7.16 -11.53 0.21
C SER A 36 -6.01 -12.54 0.24
N ASP A 37 -5.16 -12.54 -0.79
CA ASP A 37 -3.97 -13.38 -0.85
C ASP A 37 -2.94 -12.80 -1.83
N GLY A 38 -1.71 -13.31 -1.80
CA GLY A 38 -0.63 -12.78 -2.64
C GLY A 38 -0.81 -13.04 -4.13
N ILE A 39 -1.56 -14.06 -4.53
CA ILE A 39 -1.88 -14.31 -5.95
C ILE A 39 -2.86 -13.26 -6.44
N GLU A 40 -3.91 -12.98 -5.69
CA GLU A 40 -4.88 -11.91 -5.99
C GLU A 40 -4.22 -10.55 -6.13
N ALA A 41 -3.27 -10.24 -5.24
CA ALA A 41 -2.52 -9.00 -5.28
C ALA A 41 -1.79 -8.85 -6.63
N LEU A 42 -1.11 -9.90 -7.10
CA LEU A 42 -0.39 -9.86 -8.37
C LEU A 42 -1.32 -9.88 -9.58
N GLU A 43 -2.42 -10.63 -9.52
CA GLU A 43 -3.49 -10.59 -10.54
C GLU A 43 -3.99 -9.16 -10.73
N TYR A 44 -4.24 -8.45 -9.63
CA TYR A 44 -4.67 -7.05 -9.68
C TYR A 44 -3.57 -6.12 -10.23
N MET A 45 -2.33 -6.25 -9.73
CA MET A 45 -1.20 -5.40 -10.14
C MET A 45 -0.88 -5.54 -11.63
N PHE A 46 -0.96 -6.76 -12.17
CA PHE A 46 -0.59 -7.06 -13.55
C PHE A 46 -1.79 -7.16 -14.52
N GLY A 47 -3.02 -7.01 -14.02
CA GLY A 47 -4.24 -7.08 -14.84
C GLY A 47 -4.46 -8.47 -15.45
N THR A 48 -4.18 -9.52 -14.68
CA THR A 48 -4.30 -10.93 -15.09
C THR A 48 -5.34 -11.66 -14.22
N GLY A 49 -5.60 -12.94 -14.53
CA GLY A 49 -6.49 -13.79 -13.73
C GLY A 49 -7.88 -13.18 -13.55
N ARG A 50 -8.32 -13.04 -12.29
CA ARG A 50 -9.62 -12.45 -11.93
C ARG A 50 -9.74 -10.97 -12.30
N HIS A 51 -8.63 -10.29 -12.55
CA HIS A 51 -8.56 -8.90 -12.98
C HIS A 51 -8.16 -8.75 -14.46
N ALA A 52 -8.33 -9.81 -15.25
CA ALA A 52 -8.14 -9.77 -16.69
C ALA A 52 -9.00 -8.65 -17.33
N GLY A 53 -8.35 -7.80 -18.13
CA GLY A 53 -9.00 -6.65 -18.78
C GLY A 53 -8.80 -5.31 -18.06
N ARG A 54 -8.23 -5.32 -16.85
CA ARG A 54 -7.71 -4.11 -16.21
C ARG A 54 -6.48 -3.62 -16.97
N ASP A 55 -6.36 -2.31 -17.19
CA ASP A 55 -5.11 -1.74 -17.70
C ASP A 55 -4.03 -1.82 -16.63
N ALA A 56 -3.04 -2.68 -16.83
CA ALA A 56 -1.91 -2.86 -15.92
C ALA A 56 -1.04 -1.59 -15.77
N ARG A 57 -1.21 -0.58 -16.64
CA ARG A 57 -0.57 0.74 -16.47
C ARG A 57 -1.30 1.64 -15.49
N ASP A 58 -2.56 1.36 -15.19
CA ASP A 58 -3.34 2.08 -14.18
C ASP A 58 -3.02 1.56 -12.78
N VAL A 59 -1.76 1.64 -12.37
CA VAL A 59 -1.29 1.11 -11.08
C VAL A 59 -1.90 1.86 -9.88
N PRO A 60 -2.09 1.19 -8.72
CA PRO A 60 -2.50 1.90 -7.51
C PRO A 60 -1.45 2.93 -7.09
N ALA A 61 -1.89 3.97 -6.38
CA ALA A 61 -0.99 4.99 -5.86
C ALA A 61 -0.28 4.57 -4.58
N LEU A 62 -0.79 3.55 -3.89
CA LEU A 62 -0.20 2.96 -2.70
C LEU A 62 -0.62 1.49 -2.59
N VAL A 63 0.32 0.64 -2.21
CA VAL A 63 0.05 -0.73 -1.77
C VAL A 63 0.32 -0.83 -0.28
N LEU A 64 -0.68 -1.29 0.47
CA LEU A 64 -0.59 -1.69 1.86
C LEU A 64 -0.53 -3.23 1.89
N LEU A 65 0.60 -3.80 2.31
CA LEU A 65 0.90 -5.21 2.10
C LEU A 65 1.20 -5.94 3.42
N ASP A 66 0.43 -6.98 3.76
CA ASP A 66 0.86 -7.93 4.79
C ASP A 66 1.94 -8.88 4.24
N LEU A 67 2.86 -9.29 5.11
CA LEU A 67 3.89 -10.28 4.80
C LEU A 67 3.35 -11.70 4.90
N LYS A 68 2.47 -11.97 5.85
CA LYS A 68 1.97 -13.32 6.15
C LYS A 68 0.68 -13.56 5.36
N LEU A 69 0.86 -13.88 4.08
CA LEU A 69 -0.25 -14.14 3.17
C LEU A 69 -0.34 -15.63 2.80
N PRO A 70 -1.55 -16.17 2.59
CA PRO A 70 -1.74 -17.48 2.01
C PRO A 70 -1.36 -17.49 0.52
N LYS A 71 -1.12 -18.69 -0.02
CA LYS A 71 -0.75 -19.00 -1.41
C LYS A 71 0.61 -18.43 -1.86
N LEU A 72 0.84 -17.13 -1.69
CA LEU A 72 2.09 -16.44 -2.02
C LEU A 72 2.40 -15.41 -0.94
N GLY A 73 3.58 -15.50 -0.33
CA GLY A 73 3.98 -14.61 0.76
C GLY A 73 4.20 -13.17 0.30
N GLY A 74 4.02 -12.20 1.21
CA GLY A 74 4.10 -10.77 0.89
C GLY A 74 5.47 -10.31 0.43
N ILE A 75 6.57 -10.91 0.90
CA ILE A 75 7.91 -10.60 0.38
C ILE A 75 8.02 -10.96 -1.11
N GLU A 76 7.44 -12.10 -1.51
CA GLU A 76 7.47 -12.55 -2.90
C GLU A 76 6.56 -11.67 -3.79
N VAL A 77 5.42 -11.22 -3.25
CA VAL A 77 4.58 -10.19 -3.90
C VAL A 77 5.37 -8.90 -4.11
N LEU A 78 6.06 -8.41 -3.07
CA LEU A 78 6.88 -7.20 -3.14
C LEU A 78 7.96 -7.34 -4.22
N ARG A 79 8.68 -8.46 -4.26
CA ARG A 79 9.71 -8.74 -5.27
C ARG A 79 9.15 -8.63 -6.67
N GLN A 80 8.04 -9.31 -6.96
CA GLN A 80 7.45 -9.26 -8.29
C GLN A 80 6.94 -7.87 -8.66
N ILE A 81 6.40 -7.11 -7.71
CA ILE A 81 6.05 -5.69 -7.92
C ILE A 81 7.29 -4.87 -8.29
N ARG A 82 8.46 -5.14 -7.69
CA ARG A 82 9.73 -4.44 -7.94
C ARG A 82 10.42 -4.87 -9.24
N ASP A 83 10.22 -6.10 -9.68
CA ASP A 83 10.85 -6.64 -10.89
C ASP A 83 10.18 -6.15 -12.20
N ASP A 84 8.93 -5.68 -12.14
CA ASP A 84 8.22 -5.16 -13.32
C ASP A 84 8.33 -3.63 -13.45
N GLU A 85 8.79 -3.15 -14.61
CA GLU A 85 8.99 -1.72 -14.87
C GLU A 85 7.73 -0.86 -14.70
N ARG A 86 6.55 -1.44 -14.91
CA ARG A 86 5.25 -0.75 -14.79
C ARG A 86 4.88 -0.50 -13.33
N THR A 87 5.31 -1.38 -12.42
CA THR A 87 4.87 -1.38 -11.01
C THR A 87 5.99 -1.06 -10.03
N ARG A 88 7.27 -1.13 -10.42
CA ARG A 88 8.41 -0.99 -9.52
C ARG A 88 8.45 0.33 -8.74
N HIS A 89 7.85 1.38 -9.28
CA HIS A 89 7.80 2.70 -8.67
C HIS A 89 6.62 2.90 -7.71
N VAL A 90 5.68 1.97 -7.66
CA VAL A 90 4.51 2.06 -6.78
C VAL A 90 4.96 2.02 -5.33
N PRO A 91 4.57 2.99 -4.48
CA PRO A 91 4.86 2.94 -3.06
C PRO A 91 4.25 1.69 -2.43
N VAL A 92 5.07 0.88 -1.75
CA VAL A 92 4.63 -0.30 -0.99
C VAL A 92 4.99 -0.09 0.48
N VAL A 93 3.98 -0.12 1.34
CA VAL A 93 4.11 -0.04 2.79
C VAL A 93 3.73 -1.40 3.36
N ILE A 94 4.67 -2.01 4.08
CA ILE A 94 4.41 -3.27 4.77
C ILE A 94 3.59 -3.00 6.02
N LEU A 95 2.46 -3.70 6.16
CA LEU A 95 1.63 -3.70 7.36
C LEU A 95 1.65 -5.10 7.97
N THR A 96 2.33 -5.31 9.10
CA THR A 96 2.33 -6.64 9.75
C THR A 96 2.21 -6.54 11.27
N SER A 97 1.79 -7.65 11.88
CA SER A 97 1.67 -7.83 13.33
C SER A 97 2.95 -8.42 13.96
N SER A 98 3.86 -9.01 13.16
CA SER A 98 5.16 -9.44 13.66
C SER A 98 6.05 -8.22 13.94
N SER A 99 7.03 -8.39 14.83
CA SER A 99 8.08 -7.41 15.08
C SER A 99 9.44 -8.06 14.91
N GLU A 100 9.50 -9.12 14.08
CA GLU A 100 10.73 -9.85 13.84
C GLU A 100 11.64 -8.94 13.01
N GLU A 101 12.81 -8.62 13.58
CA GLU A 101 13.77 -7.69 13.00
C GLU A 101 14.25 -8.19 11.62
N GLU A 102 14.29 -9.51 11.45
CA GLU A 102 14.59 -10.19 10.18
C GLU A 102 13.55 -9.89 9.09
N ASP A 103 12.25 -9.91 9.42
CA ASP A 103 11.16 -9.57 8.50
C ASP A 103 11.26 -8.11 8.03
N ILE A 104 11.64 -7.20 8.95
CA ILE A 104 11.81 -5.78 8.66
C ILE A 104 12.99 -5.56 7.70
N VAL A 105 14.15 -6.12 8.04
CA VAL A 105 15.37 -5.99 7.21
C VAL A 105 15.13 -6.57 5.83
N ALA A 106 14.59 -7.79 5.75
CA ALA A 106 14.31 -8.44 4.47
C ALA A 106 13.33 -7.61 3.62
N SER A 107 12.28 -7.04 4.22
CA SER A 107 11.32 -6.20 3.49
C SER A 107 11.96 -4.94 2.92
N LEU A 108 12.80 -4.26 3.70
CA LEU A 108 13.50 -3.05 3.27
C LEU A 108 14.54 -3.35 2.19
N GLU A 109 15.29 -4.44 2.33
CA GLU A 109 16.26 -4.89 1.31
C GLU A 109 15.59 -5.27 -0.02
N ASN A 110 14.37 -5.81 0.02
CA ASN A 110 13.56 -6.09 -1.17
C ASN A 110 12.78 -4.86 -1.68
N GLY A 111 13.08 -3.66 -1.16
CA GLY A 111 12.60 -2.40 -1.71
C GLY A 111 11.25 -1.92 -1.19
N ALA A 112 10.80 -2.36 -0.02
CA ALA A 112 9.68 -1.72 0.67
C ALA A 112 10.00 -0.23 0.96
N ASN A 113 9.01 0.65 0.85
CA ASN A 113 9.21 2.08 1.11
C ASN A 113 9.09 2.41 2.60
N SER A 114 8.30 1.62 3.34
CA SER A 114 8.11 1.79 4.77
C SER A 114 7.59 0.49 5.38
N TYR A 115 7.71 0.42 6.70
CA TYR A 115 7.21 -0.66 7.54
C TYR A 115 6.36 -0.04 8.66
N VAL A 116 5.16 -0.58 8.89
CA VAL A 116 4.24 -0.11 9.92
C VAL A 116 3.64 -1.30 10.67
N ARG A 117 3.70 -1.23 12.00
CA ARG A 117 3.17 -2.29 12.88
C ARG A 117 1.66 -2.09 13.11
N LYS A 118 0.90 -3.17 12.95
CA LYS A 118 -0.53 -3.20 13.30
C LYS A 118 -0.74 -3.38 14.81
N PRO A 119 -1.85 -2.88 15.39
CA PRO A 119 -2.69 -1.77 14.91
C PRO A 119 -2.18 -0.41 15.39
N VAL A 120 -1.29 -0.38 16.39
CA VAL A 120 -0.93 0.81 17.17
C VAL A 120 -0.27 1.89 16.31
N ASP A 121 0.61 1.50 15.40
CA ASP A 121 1.36 2.46 14.59
C ASP A 121 0.65 2.82 13.28
N PHE A 122 -0.40 2.08 12.88
CA PHE A 122 -1.10 2.31 11.62
C PHE A 122 -1.94 3.60 11.65
N GLY A 123 -2.75 3.82 12.69
CA GLY A 123 -3.49 5.07 12.83
C GLY A 123 -2.56 6.29 12.87
N ARG A 124 -1.45 6.18 13.60
CA ARG A 124 -0.41 7.21 13.65
C ARG A 124 0.23 7.44 12.29
N PHE A 125 0.54 6.39 11.54
CA PHE A 125 1.08 6.49 10.19
C PHE A 125 0.14 7.30 9.29
N VAL A 126 -1.15 6.95 9.26
CA VAL A 126 -2.13 7.66 8.43
C VAL A 126 -2.23 9.13 8.85
N GLU A 127 -2.30 9.41 10.15
CA GLU A 127 -2.33 10.78 10.67
C GLU A 127 -1.09 11.59 10.23
N GLN A 128 0.11 11.01 10.30
CA GLN A 128 1.34 11.69 9.85
C GLN A 128 1.34 11.95 8.34
N VAL A 129 0.89 10.99 7.53
CA VAL A 129 0.77 11.17 6.07
C VAL A 129 -0.20 12.30 5.74
N GLN A 130 -1.34 12.37 6.43
CA GLN A 130 -2.28 13.48 6.26
C GLN A 130 -1.67 14.82 6.63
N ARG A 131 -0.98 14.90 7.77
CA ARG A 131 -0.30 16.13 8.19
C ARG A 131 0.73 16.58 7.16
N LEU A 132 1.48 15.65 6.56
CA LEU A 132 2.41 15.95 5.47
C LEU A 132 1.68 16.44 4.20
N GLN A 133 0.56 15.82 3.82
CA GLN A 133 -0.25 16.28 2.70
C GLN A 133 -0.74 17.72 2.91
N VAL A 134 -1.26 18.03 4.10
CA VAL A 134 -1.70 19.37 4.48
C VAL A 134 -0.54 20.35 4.45
N TYR A 135 0.62 19.99 4.99
CA TYR A 135 1.82 20.83 4.91
C TYR A 135 2.20 21.16 3.46
N TRP A 136 2.27 20.15 2.57
CA TRP A 136 2.62 20.37 1.17
C TRP A 136 1.59 21.23 0.42
N LEU A 137 0.31 21.14 0.80
CA LEU A 137 -0.74 21.95 0.17
C LEU A 137 -0.78 23.39 0.71
N LEU A 138 -0.54 23.60 2.00
CA LEU A 138 -0.78 24.88 2.66
C LEU A 138 0.49 25.69 2.91
N VAL A 139 1.63 25.01 3.12
CA VAL A 139 2.86 25.64 3.63
C VAL A 139 3.97 25.62 2.58
N HIS A 140 4.09 24.57 1.79
CA HIS A 140 5.13 24.51 0.77
C HIS A 140 4.88 25.53 -0.35
N GLU A 141 5.84 26.44 -0.56
CA GLU A 141 5.90 27.30 -1.74
C GLU A 141 6.67 26.59 -2.87
N PRO A 142 6.00 26.13 -3.94
CA PRO A 142 6.69 25.53 -5.06
C PRO A 142 7.47 26.61 -5.83
N PRO A 143 8.66 26.29 -6.36
CA PRO A 143 9.42 27.22 -7.19
C PRO A 143 8.57 27.66 -8.40
N GLY A 144 8.40 28.98 -8.54
CA GLY A 144 7.57 29.61 -9.57
C GLY A 144 6.30 30.30 -9.07
N GLY A 145 5.92 30.14 -7.79
CA GLY A 145 4.80 30.84 -7.15
C GLY A 145 3.43 30.40 -7.66
N ARG A 146 2.46 30.24 -6.74
CA ARG A 146 1.06 30.10 -7.13
C ARG A 146 0.61 31.41 -7.80
N LYS A 147 0.40 31.40 -9.12
CA LYS A 147 -0.34 32.47 -9.79
C LYS A 147 -1.81 32.44 -9.38
#